data_AF-A0A9D5ZU94-F1
#
_entry.id   AF-A0A9D5ZU94-F1
#
_cell.length_a   1.000
_cell.length_b   1.000
_cell.length_c   1.000
_cell.angle_alpha   90.00
_cell.angle_beta   90.00
_cell.angle_gamma   90.00
#
_symmetry.space_group_name_H-M   'P 1'
#
loop_
_entity.id
_entity.type
_entity.pdbx_description
1 polymer ?
#
loop_
_entity_poly.entity_id
_entity_poly.type
_entity_poly.pdbx_seq_one_letter_code
_entity_poly.pdbx_strand_id
1 'polypeptide(L)'
;IPNIALTGAITEFDRALTSWEQGTDVGAEASIGGLPKVLPSKSVSLDYSSSEAQSTARITVDFNLKNFQTLASIPAMTMVNSMEVQKGMAKKEIGLTLFGPTFGSSGSMKKVQGRHDAVRLLVQASLVQLVGRYAGVPYWRVFGNDAIPDEEVIKSWKRGFLKLAPDVQLSLLQRYLNLHGYDVAINGTLDAKTKSAFSDFCSKHNIPSNQLDADTFLKIYLTVPINETTYERAQALNAGQNLGANKADTTFDVGKVGNLLTEAYGYFKNGDFKTAAQKFEDSLKISPTPVAYYFIALSYQSMKDVNKAVATLETGTKSFNDFVLWKALGLGYSELGDNAKAKQAFTSANAINPNDRTVKSLLERY
;
A
#
# COMPACT_ATOMS: atom_id res chain seq x y z
N ILE A 1 7.61 18.43 12.96
CA ILE A 1 7.36 18.70 11.52
C ILE A 1 6.82 17.41 10.92
N PRO A 2 5.74 17.41 10.10
CA PRO A 2 5.19 16.18 9.52
C PRO A 2 6.18 15.52 8.55
N ASN A 3 6.12 14.20 8.40
CA ASN A 3 7.01 13.44 7.50
C ASN A 3 6.47 13.42 6.05
N ILE A 4 5.18 13.62 5.88
CA ILE A 4 4.46 13.53 4.60
C ILE A 4 3.58 14.77 4.38
N ALA A 5 3.44 15.16 3.12
CA ALA A 5 2.54 16.20 2.66
C ALA A 5 1.56 15.61 1.63
N LEU A 6 0.29 15.98 1.74
CA LEU A 6 -0.71 15.68 0.73
C LEU A 6 -0.86 16.89 -0.19
N THR A 7 -0.81 16.64 -1.50
CA THR A 7 -1.18 17.64 -2.50
C THR A 7 -2.26 17.08 -3.40
N GLY A 8 -3.22 17.89 -3.80
CA GLY A 8 -4.25 17.47 -4.74
C GLY A 8 -4.98 18.62 -5.41
N ALA A 9 -5.67 18.30 -6.50
CA ALA A 9 -6.42 19.25 -7.29
C ALA A 9 -7.69 18.59 -7.85
N ILE A 10 -8.71 19.40 -8.09
CA ILE A 10 -9.81 19.02 -8.99
C ILE A 10 -9.27 19.22 -10.41
N THR A 11 -9.12 18.13 -11.14
CA THR A 11 -8.48 18.09 -12.47
C THR A 11 -9.51 18.00 -13.59
N GLU A 12 -10.75 17.64 -13.27
CA GLU A 12 -11.88 17.69 -14.19
C GLU A 12 -13.12 18.16 -13.44
N PHE A 13 -13.86 19.07 -14.08
CA PHE A 13 -15.17 19.47 -13.62
C PHE A 13 -16.04 19.79 -14.83
N ASP A 14 -16.65 18.75 -15.41
CA ASP A 14 -17.51 18.87 -16.58
C ASP A 14 -18.99 18.86 -16.18
N ARG A 15 -19.76 19.78 -16.73
CA ARG A 15 -21.20 19.92 -16.53
C ARG A 15 -21.90 19.63 -17.86
N ALA A 16 -22.79 18.64 -17.86
CA ALA A 16 -23.65 18.24 -18.99
C ALA A 16 -22.95 17.44 -20.11
N LEU A 17 -22.31 16.33 -19.72
CA LEU A 17 -21.71 15.35 -20.64
C LEU A 17 -22.71 14.73 -21.64
N THR A 18 -23.99 14.73 -21.31
CA THR A 18 -25.10 14.40 -22.22
C THR A 18 -26.31 15.23 -21.81
N SER A 19 -26.96 15.88 -22.78
CA SER A 19 -28.30 16.44 -22.67
C SER A 19 -29.11 15.89 -23.84
N TRP A 20 -30.03 14.97 -23.57
CA TRP A 20 -31.01 14.56 -24.58
C TRP A 20 -32.12 15.61 -24.57
N GLU A 21 -32.07 16.53 -25.53
CA GLU A 21 -33.21 17.39 -25.81
C GLU A 21 -34.24 16.57 -26.57
N GLN A 22 -35.40 16.30 -25.96
CA GLN A 22 -36.61 16.05 -26.75
C GLN A 22 -37.07 17.40 -27.32
N GLY A 23 -36.38 17.86 -28.36
CA GLY A 23 -36.84 18.95 -29.19
C GLY A 23 -37.86 18.42 -30.18
N THR A 24 -39.13 18.80 -30.02
CA THR A 24 -40.07 18.81 -31.13
C THR A 24 -39.53 19.81 -32.13
N ASP A 25 -39.07 19.34 -33.29
CA ASP A 25 -38.74 20.19 -34.44
C ASP A 25 -39.97 21.06 -34.76
N VAL A 26 -39.93 22.33 -34.37
CA VAL A 26 -40.83 23.35 -34.90
C VAL A 26 -39.96 24.52 -35.33
N GLY A 27 -39.40 24.38 -36.53
CA GLY A 27 -38.99 25.53 -37.32
C GLY A 27 -40.21 26.44 -37.52
N ALA A 28 -40.21 27.59 -36.88
CA ALA A 28 -41.07 28.70 -37.22
C ALA A 28 -40.31 30.00 -36.99
N GLU A 29 -39.66 30.48 -38.05
CA GLU A 29 -39.33 31.90 -38.19
C GLU A 29 -40.62 32.71 -38.08
N ALA A 30 -40.89 33.25 -36.90
CA ALA A 30 -41.86 34.33 -36.72
C ALA A 30 -41.08 35.63 -36.56
N SER A 31 -40.78 36.27 -37.69
CA SER A 31 -40.32 37.65 -37.73
C SER A 31 -41.41 38.56 -37.16
N ILE A 32 -41.25 39.00 -35.91
CA ILE A 32 -42.04 40.10 -35.36
C ILE A 32 -41.29 41.39 -35.70
N GLY A 33 -41.88 42.16 -36.63
CA GLY A 33 -41.31 43.41 -37.12
C GLY A 33 -41.29 44.52 -36.06
N GLY A 34 -40.19 45.27 -36.07
CA GLY A 34 -40.12 46.65 -35.60
C GLY A 34 -39.68 46.86 -34.15
N LEU A 35 -38.36 46.85 -33.90
CA LEU A 35 -37.68 47.67 -32.88
C LEU A 35 -36.16 47.77 -33.21
N PRO A 36 -35.51 48.94 -33.07
CA PRO A 36 -34.16 49.17 -33.62
C PRO A 36 -33.03 48.61 -32.74
N LYS A 37 -31.95 48.20 -33.41
CA LYS A 37 -30.62 47.88 -32.86
C LYS A 37 -30.15 48.97 -31.88
N VAL A 38 -30.07 48.66 -30.58
CA VAL A 38 -28.99 48.98 -29.61
C VAL A 38 -29.46 48.58 -28.21
N LEU A 39 -28.83 47.57 -27.61
CA LEU A 39 -28.62 47.45 -26.16
C LEU A 39 -27.50 46.41 -25.92
N PRO A 40 -26.25 46.83 -25.63
CA PRO A 40 -25.22 45.96 -25.11
C PRO A 40 -25.43 45.74 -23.61
N SER A 41 -25.13 44.54 -23.12
CA SER A 41 -25.28 44.07 -21.72
C SER A 41 -26.70 43.64 -21.30
N LYS A 42 -27.13 42.43 -21.72
CA LYS A 42 -28.06 41.55 -20.95
C LYS A 42 -28.32 40.16 -21.56
N SER A 43 -27.40 39.61 -22.36
CA SER A 43 -27.53 38.24 -22.90
C SER A 43 -26.83 37.16 -22.06
N VAL A 44 -26.46 37.46 -20.81
CA VAL A 44 -25.83 36.49 -19.89
C VAL A 44 -26.64 36.40 -18.61
N SER A 45 -27.89 35.97 -18.70
CA SER A 45 -28.69 35.51 -17.55
C SER A 45 -30.10 35.11 -17.99
N LEU A 46 -30.27 34.17 -18.93
CA LEU A 46 -31.63 33.70 -19.28
C LEU A 46 -31.63 32.34 -19.99
N ASP A 47 -30.90 31.36 -19.43
CA ASP A 47 -31.20 29.93 -19.68
C ASP A 47 -31.52 29.24 -18.34
N TYR A 48 -32.34 29.90 -17.53
CA TYR A 48 -32.92 29.31 -16.34
C TYR A 48 -34.34 28.87 -16.64
N SER A 49 -34.58 27.58 -16.37
CA SER A 49 -35.86 26.89 -16.27
C SER A 49 -36.60 26.57 -17.57
N SER A 50 -36.48 25.31 -18.02
CA SER A 50 -37.62 24.37 -18.15
C SER A 50 -37.42 23.18 -19.09
N SER A 51 -36.19 22.82 -19.48
CA SER A 51 -35.96 21.49 -20.10
C SER A 51 -35.62 20.44 -19.02
N GLU A 52 -36.48 19.42 -18.92
CA GLU A 52 -36.26 18.17 -18.17
C GLU A 52 -35.17 17.33 -18.86
N ALA A 53 -33.96 17.87 -19.01
CA ALA A 53 -32.83 17.11 -19.55
C ALA A 53 -32.19 16.30 -18.42
N GLN A 54 -32.08 14.97 -18.63
CA GLN A 54 -31.09 14.17 -17.91
C GLN A 54 -29.72 14.81 -18.16
N SER A 55 -29.04 15.22 -17.08
CA SER A 55 -27.70 15.79 -17.16
C SER A 55 -26.75 15.00 -16.29
N THR A 56 -25.65 14.55 -16.91
CA THR A 56 -24.53 13.91 -16.24
C THR A 56 -23.40 14.93 -16.07
N ALA A 57 -22.88 15.06 -14.86
CA ALA A 57 -21.68 15.83 -14.58
C ALA A 57 -20.56 14.88 -14.14
N ARG A 58 -19.31 15.19 -14.49
CA ARG A 58 -18.15 14.40 -14.09
C ARG A 58 -17.16 15.27 -13.35
N ILE A 59 -16.62 14.73 -12.26
CA ILE A 59 -15.66 15.40 -11.40
C ILE A 59 -14.50 14.47 -11.19
N THR A 60 -13.28 14.91 -11.48
CA THR A 60 -12.06 14.13 -11.26
C THR A 60 -11.16 14.84 -10.27
N VAL A 61 -10.61 14.08 -9.34
CA VAL A 61 -9.62 14.56 -8.36
C VAL A 61 -8.34 13.75 -8.48
N ASP A 62 -7.24 14.47 -8.41
CA ASP A 62 -5.90 13.90 -8.40
C ASP A 62 -5.26 14.21 -7.06
N PHE A 63 -4.72 13.17 -6.40
CA PHE A 63 -3.94 13.34 -5.18
C PHE A 63 -2.57 12.68 -5.32
N ASN A 64 -1.57 13.33 -4.72
CA ASN A 64 -0.18 12.89 -4.69
C ASN A 64 0.35 13.06 -3.26
N LEU A 65 0.93 11.97 -2.73
CA LEU A 65 1.63 11.99 -1.46
C LEU A 65 3.11 12.32 -1.68
N LYS A 66 3.62 13.29 -0.91
CA LYS A 66 4.98 13.80 -1.02
C LYS A 66 5.72 13.65 0.30
N ASN A 67 7.03 13.48 0.24
CA ASN A 67 7.89 13.65 1.40
C ASN A 67 7.92 15.15 1.77
N PHE A 68 7.63 15.48 3.04
CA PHE A 68 7.48 16.89 3.44
C PHE A 68 8.79 17.68 3.36
N GLN A 69 9.93 17.04 3.63
CA GLN A 69 11.24 17.71 3.65
C GLN A 69 11.80 17.95 2.25
N THR A 70 11.63 16.98 1.35
CA THR A 70 12.20 17.02 0.00
C THR A 70 11.21 17.50 -1.05
N LEU A 71 9.91 17.54 -0.73
CA LEU A 71 8.79 17.78 -1.64
C LEU A 71 8.71 16.80 -2.83
N ALA A 72 9.53 15.74 -2.81
CA ALA A 72 9.52 14.69 -3.81
C ALA A 72 8.26 13.82 -3.64
N SER A 73 7.67 13.41 -4.78
CA SER A 73 6.57 12.45 -4.79
C SER A 73 7.01 11.07 -4.30
N ILE A 74 6.14 10.42 -3.53
CA ILE A 74 6.37 9.07 -3.05
C ILE A 74 5.89 8.09 -4.15
N PRO A 75 6.75 7.17 -4.63
CA PRO A 75 6.38 6.21 -5.67
C PRO A 75 5.11 5.42 -5.30
N ALA A 76 4.26 5.16 -6.30
CA ALA A 76 2.95 4.48 -6.17
C ALA A 76 1.90 5.16 -5.27
N MET A 77 2.22 6.32 -4.68
CA MET A 77 1.31 7.10 -3.82
C MET A 77 0.65 8.26 -4.58
N THR A 78 0.14 7.91 -5.76
CA THR A 78 -0.69 8.79 -6.60
C THR A 78 -2.02 8.13 -6.85
N MET A 79 -3.06 8.94 -6.98
CA MET A 79 -4.40 8.45 -7.30
C MET A 79 -5.16 9.47 -8.12
N VAL A 80 -6.00 8.95 -9.01
CA VAL A 80 -6.94 9.69 -9.85
C VAL A 80 -8.27 8.97 -9.73
N ASN A 81 -9.27 9.67 -9.20
CA ASN A 81 -10.62 9.13 -9.06
C ASN A 81 -11.61 10.10 -9.69
N SER A 82 -12.56 9.54 -10.46
CA SER A 82 -13.62 10.29 -11.11
C SER A 82 -14.97 9.92 -10.52
N MET A 83 -15.88 10.88 -10.39
CA MET A 83 -17.26 10.63 -10.02
C MET A 83 -18.19 11.20 -11.08
N GLU A 84 -19.13 10.39 -11.55
CA GLU A 84 -20.25 10.85 -12.35
C GLU A 84 -21.48 11.08 -11.47
N VAL A 85 -22.17 12.19 -11.73
CA VAL A 85 -23.34 12.67 -10.99
C VAL A 85 -24.47 12.85 -11.99
N GLN A 86 -25.47 11.97 -11.93
CA GLN A 86 -26.63 11.99 -12.82
C GLN A 86 -27.84 12.63 -12.13
N LYS A 87 -28.52 13.56 -12.81
CA LYS A 87 -29.79 14.16 -12.36
C LYS A 87 -30.98 13.43 -12.99
N GLY A 88 -31.79 12.76 -12.17
CA GLY A 88 -33.04 12.11 -12.63
C GLY A 88 -34.18 13.10 -12.89
N MET A 89 -35.09 12.78 -13.82
CA MET A 89 -36.15 13.70 -14.28
C MET A 89 -37.33 13.84 -13.31
N ALA A 90 -37.72 12.78 -12.57
CA ALA A 90 -39.01 12.78 -11.86
C ALA A 90 -38.93 12.96 -10.33
N LYS A 91 -37.74 12.94 -9.71
CA LYS A 91 -37.56 13.11 -8.26
C LYS A 91 -36.22 13.79 -7.99
N LYS A 92 -36.09 14.42 -6.83
CA LYS A 92 -34.85 14.98 -6.25
C LYS A 92 -33.81 13.87 -5.97
N GLU A 93 -33.52 13.03 -6.95
CA GLU A 93 -32.69 11.84 -6.87
C GLU A 93 -31.45 12.05 -7.74
N ILE A 94 -30.29 11.87 -7.10
CA ILE A 94 -28.96 11.98 -7.72
C ILE A 94 -28.37 10.58 -7.73
N GLY A 95 -28.07 10.06 -8.92
CA GLY A 95 -27.27 8.85 -9.10
C GLY A 95 -25.79 9.21 -9.06
N LEU A 96 -24.99 8.47 -8.28
CA LEU A 96 -23.54 8.62 -8.25
C LEU A 96 -22.89 7.38 -8.84
N THR A 97 -21.77 7.54 -9.53
CA THR A 97 -20.90 6.41 -9.90
C THR A 97 -19.46 6.83 -9.71
N LEU A 98 -18.76 6.12 -8.82
CA LEU A 98 -17.34 6.36 -8.53
C LEU A 98 -16.48 5.43 -9.38
N PHE A 99 -15.60 6.02 -10.18
CA PHE A 99 -14.65 5.34 -11.04
C PHE A 99 -13.25 5.49 -10.47
N GLY A 100 -12.56 4.36 -10.32
CA GLY A 100 -11.16 4.29 -9.94
C GLY A 100 -10.70 2.84 -9.88
N PRO A 101 -9.39 2.58 -9.77
CA PRO A 101 -8.83 1.22 -9.85
C PRO A 101 -9.36 0.27 -8.76
N THR A 102 -9.93 0.80 -7.68
CA THR A 102 -10.41 0.04 -6.52
C THR A 102 -11.92 0.12 -6.29
N PHE A 103 -12.62 0.92 -7.08
CA PHE A 103 -14.07 1.07 -6.99
C PHE A 103 -14.69 0.24 -8.12
N GLY A 104 -15.44 -0.81 -7.77
CA GLY A 104 -16.05 -1.72 -8.74
C GLY A 104 -17.21 -1.09 -9.52
N SER A 105 -17.78 -1.87 -10.45
CA SER A 105 -18.84 -1.46 -11.37
C SER A 105 -20.17 -1.07 -10.71
N SER A 106 -20.32 -1.25 -9.39
CA SER A 106 -21.52 -0.93 -8.62
C SER A 106 -21.31 0.12 -7.53
N GLY A 107 -20.32 1.01 -7.70
CA GLY A 107 -20.12 2.24 -6.91
C GLY A 107 -21.31 3.23 -6.93
N SER A 108 -22.52 2.77 -7.24
CA SER A 108 -23.79 3.43 -7.07
C SER A 108 -24.12 3.64 -5.60
N MET A 109 -23.49 4.63 -4.97
CA MET A 109 -24.07 5.20 -3.75
C MET A 109 -25.38 5.88 -4.14
N LYS A 110 -26.49 5.26 -3.71
CA LYS A 110 -27.84 5.53 -4.23
C LYS A 110 -28.48 6.85 -3.78
N LYS A 111 -27.82 7.68 -2.96
CA LYS A 111 -28.43 8.93 -2.51
C LYS A 111 -27.43 9.89 -1.88
N VAL A 112 -27.29 11.05 -2.48
CA VAL A 112 -26.58 12.18 -1.88
C VAL A 112 -27.40 13.45 -2.09
N GLN A 113 -27.51 14.29 -1.06
CA GLN A 113 -28.37 15.49 -1.03
C GLN A 113 -27.67 16.69 -1.71
N GLY A 114 -27.18 16.50 -2.94
CA GLY A 114 -26.63 17.59 -3.77
C GLY A 114 -25.21 17.36 -4.28
N ARG A 115 -24.79 18.21 -5.23
CA ARG A 115 -23.50 18.09 -5.93
C ARG A 115 -22.28 18.32 -5.03
N HIS A 116 -22.40 19.10 -3.95
CA HIS A 116 -21.29 19.37 -3.03
C HIS A 116 -20.94 18.16 -2.16
N ASP A 117 -21.95 17.42 -1.72
CA ASP A 117 -21.75 16.20 -0.96
C ASP A 117 -21.11 15.10 -1.81
N ALA A 118 -21.38 15.08 -3.13
CA ALA A 118 -20.71 14.20 -4.08
C ALA A 118 -19.20 14.51 -4.18
N VAL A 119 -18.82 15.79 -4.27
CA VAL A 119 -17.40 16.21 -4.24
C VAL A 119 -16.75 15.83 -2.90
N ARG A 120 -17.43 16.07 -1.78
CA ARG A 120 -16.91 15.70 -0.45
C ARG A 120 -16.70 14.20 -0.33
N LEU A 121 -17.65 13.39 -0.81
CA LEU A 121 -17.55 11.94 -0.84
C LEU A 121 -16.38 11.48 -1.72
N LEU A 122 -16.24 12.06 -2.93
CA LEU A 122 -15.13 11.78 -3.83
C LEU A 122 -13.78 12.06 -3.15
N VAL A 123 -13.65 13.20 -2.47
CA VAL A 123 -12.45 13.54 -1.70
C VAL A 123 -12.23 12.55 -0.55
N GLN A 124 -13.26 12.25 0.25
CA GLN A 124 -13.13 11.32 1.38
C GLN A 124 -12.72 9.91 0.94
N ALA A 125 -13.35 9.36 -0.09
CA ALA A 125 -13.01 8.06 -0.65
C ALA A 125 -11.57 8.04 -1.20
N SER A 126 -11.18 9.11 -1.88
CA SER A 126 -9.82 9.31 -2.39
C SER A 126 -8.78 9.35 -1.28
N LEU A 127 -9.07 10.04 -0.17
CA LEU A 127 -8.18 10.09 1.00
C LEU A 127 -8.07 8.73 1.69
N VAL A 128 -9.17 8.00 1.87
CA VAL A 128 -9.16 6.64 2.45
C VAL A 128 -8.29 5.71 1.60
N GLN A 129 -8.40 5.78 0.27
CA GLN A 129 -7.55 5.03 -0.65
C GLN A 129 -6.07 5.39 -0.48
N LEU A 130 -5.73 6.69 -0.49
CA LEU A 130 -4.33 7.11 -0.43
C LEU A 130 -3.69 6.79 0.93
N VAL A 131 -4.39 7.07 2.03
CA VAL A 131 -3.93 6.74 3.39
C VAL A 131 -3.84 5.23 3.56
N GLY A 132 -4.83 4.50 3.08
CA GLY A 132 -4.87 3.04 3.10
C GLY A 132 -3.72 2.41 2.32
N ARG A 133 -3.42 2.91 1.12
CA ARG A 133 -2.30 2.46 0.30
C ARG A 133 -0.96 2.78 0.95
N TYR A 134 -0.82 3.97 1.52
CA TYR A 134 0.40 4.38 2.22
C TYR A 134 0.67 3.52 3.45
N ALA A 135 -0.37 3.24 4.25
CA ALA A 135 -0.28 2.29 5.35
C ALA A 135 -0.09 0.86 4.83
N GLY A 136 -0.61 0.50 3.66
CA GLY A 136 -0.59 -0.87 3.15
C GLY A 136 -1.65 -1.74 3.82
N VAL A 137 -2.76 -1.14 4.24
CA VAL A 137 -3.93 -1.83 4.81
C VAL A 137 -5.01 -2.01 3.74
N PRO A 138 -5.88 -3.04 3.84
CA PRO A 138 -6.88 -3.36 2.84
C PRO A 138 -8.09 -2.41 2.94
N TYR A 139 -7.84 -1.14 2.66
CA TYR A 139 -8.82 -0.06 2.84
C TYR A 139 -10.09 -0.28 2.03
N TRP A 140 -10.02 -0.97 0.89
CA TRP A 140 -11.19 -1.26 0.05
C TRP A 140 -12.27 -2.05 0.80
N ARG A 141 -11.92 -2.76 1.87
CA ARG A 141 -12.88 -3.50 2.71
C ARG A 141 -13.91 -2.61 3.40
N VAL A 142 -13.69 -1.29 3.45
CA VAL A 142 -14.67 -0.33 4.03
C VAL A 142 -15.59 0.30 2.98
N PHE A 143 -15.35 0.06 1.68
CA PHE A 143 -16.15 0.64 0.60
C PHE A 143 -17.36 -0.20 0.17
N GLY A 144 -17.42 -1.47 0.58
CA GLY A 144 -18.52 -2.38 0.24
C GLY A 144 -18.03 -3.71 -0.34
N ASN A 145 -18.97 -4.62 -0.61
CA ASN A 145 -18.68 -5.97 -1.09
C ASN A 145 -18.21 -6.01 -2.56
N ASP A 146 -18.43 -4.93 -3.30
CA ASP A 146 -18.09 -4.76 -4.71
C ASP A 146 -16.76 -4.01 -4.93
N ALA A 147 -16.10 -3.58 -3.85
CA ALA A 147 -14.81 -2.93 -3.92
C ALA A 147 -13.74 -3.92 -4.45
N ILE A 148 -12.91 -3.43 -5.37
CA ILE A 148 -11.86 -4.23 -5.98
C ILE A 148 -10.59 -4.07 -5.14
N PRO A 149 -9.89 -5.16 -4.80
CA PRO A 149 -8.64 -5.08 -4.07
C PRO A 149 -7.57 -4.23 -4.78
N ASP A 150 -6.88 -3.37 -4.03
CA ASP A 150 -5.79 -2.55 -4.57
C ASP A 150 -4.57 -3.43 -4.87
N GLU A 151 -4.20 -3.54 -6.14
CA GLU A 151 -3.04 -4.34 -6.56
C GLU A 151 -1.73 -3.88 -5.92
N GLU A 152 -1.53 -2.57 -5.71
CA GLU A 152 -0.28 -2.07 -5.15
C GLU A 152 -0.14 -2.44 -3.68
N VAL A 153 -1.25 -2.41 -2.94
CA VAL A 153 -1.29 -2.91 -1.55
C VAL A 153 -1.05 -4.41 -1.53
N ILE A 154 -1.70 -5.18 -2.41
CA ILE A 154 -1.50 -6.64 -2.50
C ILE A 154 -0.04 -6.97 -2.80
N LYS A 155 0.56 -6.33 -3.80
CA LYS A 155 1.97 -6.53 -4.18
C LYS A 155 2.89 -6.17 -3.01
N SER A 156 2.63 -5.05 -2.34
CA SER A 156 3.40 -4.61 -1.19
C SER A 156 3.33 -5.62 -0.04
N TRP A 157 2.13 -6.11 0.27
CA TRP A 157 1.90 -7.14 1.29
C TRP A 157 2.61 -8.45 0.97
N LYS A 158 2.46 -8.97 -0.26
CA LYS A 158 3.14 -10.21 -0.68
C LYS A 158 4.66 -10.07 -0.60
N ARG A 159 5.21 -8.95 -1.08
CA ARG A 159 6.65 -8.65 -0.98
C ARG A 159 7.10 -8.54 0.47
N GLY A 160 6.29 -7.94 1.34
CA GLY A 160 6.55 -7.84 2.78
C GLY A 160 6.61 -9.22 3.42
N PHE A 161 5.57 -10.04 3.22
CA PHE A 161 5.45 -11.38 3.78
C PHE A 161 6.62 -12.30 3.36
N LEU A 162 6.97 -12.32 2.07
CA LEU A 162 8.06 -13.16 1.56
C LEU A 162 9.44 -12.82 2.13
N LYS A 163 9.61 -11.62 2.72
CA LYS A 163 10.87 -11.20 3.34
C LYS A 163 10.94 -11.51 4.84
N LEU A 164 9.85 -11.93 5.44
CA LEU A 164 9.80 -12.27 6.86
C LEU A 164 10.48 -13.62 7.12
N ALA A 165 11.14 -13.73 8.27
CA ALA A 165 11.67 -15.00 8.72
C ALA A 165 10.53 -16.02 8.96
N PRO A 166 10.75 -17.33 8.75
CA PRO A 166 9.69 -18.33 8.85
C PRO A 166 8.96 -18.36 10.20
N ASP A 167 9.68 -18.13 11.30
CA ASP A 167 9.12 -18.04 12.66
C ASP A 167 8.21 -16.81 12.83
N VAL A 168 8.55 -15.69 12.18
CA VAL A 168 7.73 -14.47 12.16
C VAL A 168 6.46 -14.70 11.30
N GLN A 169 6.59 -15.35 10.15
CA GLN A 169 5.43 -15.73 9.32
C GLN A 169 4.45 -16.61 10.09
N LEU A 170 4.97 -17.59 10.85
CA LEU A 170 4.16 -18.47 11.71
C LEU A 170 3.51 -17.71 12.87
N SER A 171 4.24 -16.78 13.51
CA SER A 171 3.69 -15.93 14.57
C SER A 171 2.54 -15.07 14.06
N LEU A 172 2.66 -14.52 12.85
CA LEU A 172 1.60 -13.77 12.21
C LEU A 172 0.40 -14.66 11.86
N LEU A 173 0.63 -15.87 11.35
CA LEU A 173 -0.44 -16.84 11.10
C LEU A 173 -1.22 -17.11 12.39
N GLN A 174 -0.52 -17.43 13.48
CA GLN A 174 -1.13 -17.68 14.79
C GLN A 174 -1.94 -16.47 15.28
N ARG A 175 -1.40 -15.26 15.12
CA ARG A 175 -2.12 -14.03 15.46
C ARG A 175 -3.41 -13.88 14.66
N TYR A 176 -3.38 -14.07 13.34
CA TYR A 176 -4.60 -13.93 12.54
C TYR A 176 -5.59 -15.06 12.77
N LEU A 177 -5.15 -16.29 13.02
CA LEU A 177 -6.03 -17.37 13.48
C LEU A 177 -6.72 -17.00 14.81
N ASN A 178 -6.03 -16.37 15.76
CA ASN A 178 -6.69 -15.87 16.96
C ASN A 178 -7.81 -14.86 16.65
N LEU A 179 -7.55 -13.94 15.72
CA LEU A 179 -8.55 -12.96 15.29
C LEU A 179 -9.76 -13.59 14.57
N HIS A 180 -9.57 -14.77 13.98
CA HIS A 180 -10.62 -15.59 13.37
C HIS A 180 -11.43 -16.45 14.35
N GLY A 181 -11.07 -16.46 15.63
CA GLY A 181 -11.82 -17.22 16.64
C GLY A 181 -11.03 -18.35 17.29
N TYR A 182 -9.92 -18.79 16.69
CA TYR A 182 -9.13 -19.92 17.19
C TYR A 182 -8.35 -19.55 18.46
N ASP A 183 -8.11 -20.52 19.33
CA ASP A 183 -7.30 -20.35 20.53
C ASP A 183 -5.91 -21.00 20.30
N VAL A 184 -4.98 -20.21 19.78
CA VAL A 184 -3.62 -20.66 19.43
C VAL A 184 -2.56 -19.77 20.08
N ALA A 185 -1.50 -20.35 20.63
CA ALA A 185 -0.42 -19.57 21.21
C ALA A 185 0.42 -18.92 20.09
N ILE A 186 0.82 -17.65 20.27
CA ILE A 186 1.71 -16.95 19.34
C ILE A 186 3.15 -17.24 19.77
N ASN A 187 3.77 -18.27 19.19
CA ASN A 187 5.10 -18.74 19.55
C ASN A 187 6.05 -18.93 18.33
N GLY A 188 5.55 -18.72 17.10
CA GLY A 188 6.34 -18.87 15.88
C GLY A 188 6.66 -20.32 15.52
N THR A 189 6.01 -21.29 16.17
CA THR A 189 6.20 -22.73 15.94
C THR A 189 4.93 -23.39 15.44
N LEU A 190 5.06 -24.33 14.52
CA LEU A 190 3.91 -25.04 13.94
C LEU A 190 3.49 -26.21 14.84
N ASP A 191 2.90 -25.89 15.99
CA ASP A 191 2.39 -26.87 16.96
C ASP A 191 1.08 -27.56 16.50
N ALA A 192 0.66 -28.61 17.20
CA ALA A 192 -0.51 -29.41 16.82
C ALA A 192 -1.81 -28.58 16.80
N LYS A 193 -1.97 -27.63 17.73
CA LYS A 193 -3.13 -26.73 17.78
C LYS A 193 -3.15 -25.79 16.58
N THR A 194 -2.01 -25.19 16.24
CA THR A 194 -1.83 -24.30 15.09
C THR A 194 -2.08 -25.05 13.78
N LYS A 195 -1.57 -26.28 13.62
CA LYS A 195 -1.85 -27.12 12.45
C LYS A 195 -3.34 -27.42 12.29
N SER A 196 -4.01 -27.81 13.38
CA SER A 196 -5.45 -28.10 13.38
C SER A 196 -6.28 -26.87 13.02
N ALA A 197 -6.01 -25.74 13.69
CA ALA A 197 -6.67 -24.46 13.41
C ALA A 197 -6.46 -23.99 11.97
N PHE A 198 -5.23 -24.11 11.45
CA PHE A 198 -4.93 -23.72 10.08
C PHE A 198 -5.62 -24.62 9.04
N SER A 199 -5.66 -25.94 9.27
CA SER A 199 -6.36 -26.88 8.38
C SER A 199 -7.88 -26.66 8.39
N ASP A 200 -8.47 -26.40 9.56
CA ASP A 200 -9.89 -26.06 9.68
C ASP A 200 -10.21 -24.74 8.97
N PHE A 201 -9.36 -23.73 9.12
CA PHE A 201 -9.48 -22.46 8.40
C PHE A 201 -9.43 -22.67 6.87
N CYS A 202 -8.43 -23.40 6.37
CA CYS A 202 -8.30 -23.68 4.94
C CYS A 202 -9.53 -24.40 4.38
N SER A 203 -10.08 -25.35 5.14
CA SER A 203 -11.30 -26.08 4.78
C SER A 203 -12.52 -25.17 4.70
N LYS A 204 -12.71 -24.29 5.70
CA LYS A 204 -13.85 -23.33 5.73
C LYS A 204 -13.79 -22.28 4.61
N HIS A 205 -12.59 -21.93 4.17
CA HIS A 205 -12.38 -20.88 3.17
C HIS A 205 -12.03 -21.41 1.77
N ASN A 206 -12.18 -22.71 1.51
CA ASN A 206 -11.89 -23.36 0.23
C ASN A 206 -10.47 -23.04 -0.29
N ILE A 207 -9.48 -23.09 0.60
CA ILE A 207 -8.07 -22.87 0.25
C ILE A 207 -7.45 -24.23 -0.11
N PRO A 208 -6.95 -24.42 -1.35
CA PRO A 208 -6.50 -25.72 -1.85
C PRO A 208 -5.17 -26.19 -1.28
N SER A 209 -4.38 -25.29 -0.69
CA SER A 209 -3.07 -25.59 -0.13
C SER A 209 -3.10 -25.44 1.40
N ASN A 210 -2.69 -26.50 2.11
CA ASN A 210 -2.37 -26.43 3.54
C ASN A 210 -0.92 -25.97 3.78
N GLN A 211 -0.29 -25.29 2.81
CA GLN A 211 1.01 -24.66 2.96
C GLN A 211 0.85 -23.17 3.20
N LEU A 212 1.69 -22.62 4.08
CA LEU A 212 1.71 -21.19 4.39
C LEU A 212 2.49 -20.42 3.30
N ASP A 213 1.88 -20.28 2.12
CA ASP A 213 2.37 -19.38 1.08
C ASP A 213 1.80 -17.95 1.22
N ALA A 214 2.34 -17.01 0.45
CA ALA A 214 1.93 -15.60 0.51
C ALA A 214 0.45 -15.40 0.15
N ASP A 215 -0.12 -16.21 -0.74
CA ASP A 215 -1.50 -16.11 -1.18
C ASP A 215 -2.47 -16.62 -0.11
N THR A 216 -2.15 -17.75 0.51
CA THR A 216 -2.90 -18.33 1.62
C THR A 216 -2.88 -17.40 2.82
N PHE A 217 -1.70 -16.86 3.15
CA PHE A 217 -1.57 -15.87 4.21
C PHE A 217 -2.39 -14.60 3.92
N LEU A 218 -2.30 -14.07 2.70
CA LEU A 218 -3.05 -12.88 2.31
C LEU A 218 -4.57 -13.12 2.41
N LYS A 219 -5.06 -14.30 2.03
CA LYS A 219 -6.48 -14.67 2.23
C LYS A 219 -6.86 -14.66 3.71
N ILE A 220 -6.05 -15.27 4.58
CA ILE A 220 -6.28 -15.25 6.03
C ILE A 220 -6.38 -13.81 6.55
N TYR A 221 -5.46 -12.94 6.13
CA TYR A 221 -5.46 -11.53 6.52
C TYR A 221 -6.69 -10.77 6.01
N LEU A 222 -7.05 -10.95 4.75
CA LEU A 222 -8.16 -10.24 4.11
C LEU A 222 -9.54 -10.70 4.59
N THR A 223 -9.66 -11.89 5.16
CA THR A 223 -10.95 -12.40 5.67
C THR A 223 -11.18 -12.11 7.15
N VAL A 224 -10.21 -11.52 7.88
CA VAL A 224 -10.37 -11.18 9.30
C VAL A 224 -11.66 -10.40 9.50
N PRO A 225 -12.61 -10.86 10.35
CA PRO A 225 -13.89 -10.19 10.51
C PRO A 225 -13.73 -8.75 11.02
N ILE A 226 -14.56 -7.83 10.51
CA ILE A 226 -14.60 -6.43 10.97
C ILE A 226 -15.80 -6.30 11.90
N ASN A 227 -15.61 -6.64 13.18
CA ASN A 227 -16.63 -6.57 14.22
C ASN A 227 -16.00 -6.30 15.60
N GLU A 228 -16.85 -6.08 16.61
CA GLU A 228 -16.43 -5.74 17.97
C GLU A 228 -15.66 -6.89 18.65
N THR A 229 -16.08 -8.14 18.46
CA THR A 229 -15.42 -9.29 19.11
C THR A 229 -14.01 -9.52 18.59
N THR A 230 -13.78 -9.36 17.28
CA THR A 230 -12.43 -9.40 16.70
C THR A 230 -11.59 -8.22 17.17
N TYR A 231 -12.18 -7.04 17.35
CA TYR A 231 -11.48 -5.87 17.90
C TYR A 231 -11.04 -6.08 19.35
N GLU A 232 -11.90 -6.62 20.21
CA GLU A 232 -11.56 -6.97 21.59
C GLU A 232 -10.42 -7.99 21.65
N ARG A 233 -10.47 -9.03 20.80
CA ARG A 233 -9.38 -10.01 20.68
C ARG A 233 -8.07 -9.33 20.25
N ALA A 234 -8.12 -8.44 19.26
CA ALA A 234 -6.94 -7.69 18.83
C ALA A 234 -6.34 -6.86 19.99
N GLN A 235 -7.19 -6.21 20.79
CA GLN A 235 -6.75 -5.44 21.95
C GLN A 235 -6.15 -6.32 23.05
N ALA A 236 -6.75 -7.48 23.33
CA ALA A 236 -6.20 -8.44 24.29
C ALA A 236 -4.82 -8.97 23.86
N LEU A 237 -4.65 -9.26 22.56
CA LEU A 237 -3.35 -9.66 22.00
C LEU A 237 -2.30 -8.56 22.11
N ASN A 238 -2.69 -7.29 21.95
CA ASN A 238 -1.79 -6.14 22.14
C ASN A 238 -1.44 -5.94 23.62
N ALA A 239 -2.40 -6.12 24.54
CA ALA A 239 -2.19 -5.94 25.97
C ALA A 239 -1.33 -7.06 26.61
N GLY A 240 -1.49 -8.31 26.14
CA GLY A 240 -0.72 -9.46 26.62
C GLY A 240 0.78 -9.44 26.25
N GLN A 241 1.21 -8.54 25.36
CA GLN A 241 2.61 -8.39 24.95
C GLN A 241 3.47 -7.54 25.89
N ASN A 242 2.87 -6.93 26.94
CA ASN A 242 3.59 -6.12 27.93
C ASN A 242 4.19 -6.92 29.12
N LEU A 243 4.22 -8.26 29.07
CA LEU A 243 4.75 -9.12 30.14
C LEU A 243 5.88 -10.06 29.70
N GLY A 244 6.80 -9.57 28.87
CA GLY A 244 8.06 -10.28 28.59
C GLY A 244 9.00 -9.43 27.73
N ALA A 245 10.11 -8.99 28.30
CA ALA A 245 11.15 -8.27 27.59
C ALA A 245 11.67 -9.07 26.37
N ASN A 246 11.85 -8.36 25.25
CA ASN A 246 12.45 -8.78 23.98
C ASN A 246 11.66 -9.77 23.10
N LYS A 247 10.84 -9.23 22.18
CA LYS A 247 10.81 -9.53 20.72
C LYS A 247 9.58 -8.87 20.07
N ALA A 248 9.86 -8.00 19.08
CA ALA A 248 8.96 -7.39 18.10
C ALA A 248 7.67 -6.73 18.66
N ASP A 249 7.70 -5.40 18.75
CA ASP A 249 6.53 -4.54 18.93
C ASP A 249 5.57 -4.76 17.74
N THR A 250 4.53 -5.59 17.91
CA THR A 250 3.66 -6.06 16.80
C THR A 250 2.52 -5.11 16.43
N THR A 251 2.86 -3.84 16.22
CA THR A 251 2.15 -3.02 15.20
C THR A 251 2.70 -3.38 13.81
N PHE A 252 2.68 -4.68 13.50
CA PHE A 252 3.34 -5.28 12.36
C PHE A 252 2.56 -5.00 11.07
N ASP A 253 2.73 -3.80 10.52
CA ASP A 253 2.12 -3.40 9.27
C ASP A 253 2.96 -3.91 8.09
N VAL A 254 2.72 -5.17 7.71
CA VAL A 254 3.46 -5.87 6.64
C VAL A 254 3.38 -5.11 5.31
N GLY A 255 2.26 -4.45 5.04
CA GLY A 255 2.10 -3.56 3.88
C GLY A 255 3.01 -2.34 3.98
N LYS A 256 3.10 -1.71 5.15
CA LYS A 256 4.06 -0.62 5.39
C LYS A 256 5.52 -1.07 5.27
N VAL A 257 5.89 -2.28 5.71
CA VAL A 257 7.25 -2.82 5.53
C VAL A 257 7.59 -2.99 4.05
N GLY A 258 6.65 -3.54 3.26
CA GLY A 258 6.79 -3.63 1.80
C GLY A 258 6.98 -2.25 1.16
N ASN A 259 6.21 -1.26 1.60
CA ASN A 259 6.30 0.13 1.15
C ASN A 259 7.63 0.78 1.54
N LEU A 260 8.08 0.63 2.78
CA LEU A 260 9.33 1.21 3.30
C LEU A 260 10.55 0.66 2.56
N LEU A 261 10.60 -0.64 2.30
CA LEU A 261 11.69 -1.24 1.52
C LEU A 261 11.67 -0.79 0.05
N THR A 262 10.47 -0.59 -0.52
CA THR A 262 10.32 -0.08 -1.89
C THR A 262 10.73 1.40 -1.97
N GLU A 263 10.35 2.21 -1.00
CA GLU A 263 10.76 3.62 -0.86
C GLU A 263 12.27 3.72 -0.67
N ALA A 264 12.85 2.97 0.27
CA ALA A 264 14.28 2.93 0.54
C ALA A 264 15.08 2.54 -0.70
N TYR A 265 14.60 1.53 -1.44
CA TYR A 265 15.21 1.11 -2.69
C TYR A 265 15.07 2.17 -3.80
N GLY A 266 13.97 2.93 -3.82
CA GLY A 266 13.80 4.10 -4.70
C GLY A 266 14.88 5.17 -4.45
N TYR A 267 15.11 5.54 -3.19
CA TYR A 267 16.20 6.45 -2.82
C TYR A 267 17.58 5.89 -3.20
N PHE A 268 17.80 4.59 -2.98
CA PHE A 268 19.03 3.92 -3.35
C PHE A 268 19.30 4.00 -4.86
N LYS A 269 18.30 3.72 -5.70
CA LYS A 269 18.43 3.82 -7.16
C LYS A 269 18.69 5.24 -7.65
N ASN A 270 18.18 6.23 -6.93
CA ASN A 270 18.38 7.65 -7.25
C ASN A 270 19.73 8.19 -6.73
N GLY A 271 20.54 7.36 -6.07
CA GLY A 271 21.86 7.73 -5.54
C GLY A 271 21.81 8.48 -4.20
N ASP A 272 20.64 8.68 -3.61
CA ASP A 272 20.51 9.24 -2.26
C ASP A 272 20.73 8.15 -1.21
N PHE A 273 21.98 7.72 -1.08
CA PHE A 273 22.38 6.62 -0.20
C PHE A 273 22.17 6.93 1.27
N LYS A 274 22.22 8.21 1.67
CA LYS A 274 21.98 8.62 3.05
C LYS A 274 20.52 8.39 3.44
N THR A 275 19.58 8.86 2.61
CA THR A 275 18.16 8.64 2.86
C THR A 275 17.80 7.17 2.71
N ALA A 276 18.39 6.46 1.74
CA ALA A 276 18.19 5.02 1.58
C ALA A 276 18.59 4.24 2.85
N ALA A 277 19.80 4.47 3.39
CA ALA A 277 20.26 3.84 4.62
C ALA A 277 19.28 4.09 5.77
N GLN A 278 18.87 5.34 5.99
CA GLN A 278 17.92 5.69 7.05
C GLN A 278 16.58 4.94 6.90
N LYS A 279 16.04 4.85 5.67
CA LYS A 279 14.76 4.18 5.41
C LYS A 279 14.86 2.67 5.58
N PHE A 280 15.99 2.07 5.19
CA PHE A 280 16.23 0.66 5.49
C PHE A 280 16.44 0.42 6.99
N GLU A 281 17.11 1.31 7.72
CA GLU A 281 17.23 1.23 9.18
C GLU A 281 15.87 1.36 9.87
N ASP A 282 15.00 2.24 9.40
CA ASP A 282 13.62 2.33 9.88
C ASP A 282 12.84 1.04 9.59
N SER A 283 13.10 0.39 8.45
CA SER A 283 12.50 -0.93 8.16
C SER A 283 13.02 -2.02 9.12
N LEU A 284 14.29 -1.98 9.54
CA LEU A 284 14.86 -2.92 10.52
C LEU A 284 14.20 -2.81 11.90
N LYS A 285 13.79 -1.61 12.31
CA LYS A 285 13.07 -1.39 13.58
C LYS A 285 11.72 -2.12 13.61
N ILE A 286 11.11 -2.34 12.44
CA ILE A 286 9.82 -3.02 12.30
C ILE A 286 10.02 -4.52 12.07
N SER A 287 10.81 -4.87 11.04
CA SER A 287 11.16 -6.24 10.72
C SER A 287 12.60 -6.31 10.24
N PRO A 288 13.51 -6.89 11.05
CA PRO A 288 14.85 -7.19 10.60
C PRO A 288 14.79 -8.18 9.43
N THR A 289 15.44 -7.86 8.31
CA THR A 289 15.51 -8.75 7.13
C THR A 289 16.91 -8.72 6.53
N PRO A 290 17.37 -9.82 5.90
CA PRO A 290 18.68 -9.84 5.24
C PRO A 290 18.82 -8.75 4.17
N VAL A 291 17.73 -8.49 3.44
CA VAL A 291 17.67 -7.44 2.41
C VAL A 291 17.96 -6.06 2.98
N ALA A 292 17.37 -5.71 4.13
CA ALA A 292 17.58 -4.41 4.74
C ALA A 292 19.04 -4.25 5.22
N TYR A 293 19.62 -5.25 5.90
CA TYR A 293 21.04 -5.22 6.28
C TYR A 293 21.97 -5.07 5.07
N TYR A 294 21.70 -5.82 4.00
CA TYR A 294 22.47 -5.74 2.77
C TYR A 294 22.44 -4.35 2.13
N PHE A 295 21.26 -3.75 1.97
CA PHE A 295 21.15 -2.43 1.34
C PHE A 295 21.61 -1.27 2.23
N ILE A 296 21.52 -1.38 3.56
CA ILE A 296 22.16 -0.42 4.47
C ILE A 296 23.68 -0.46 4.28
N ALA A 297 24.26 -1.67 4.24
CA ALA A 297 25.68 -1.84 4.05
C ALA A 297 26.15 -1.30 2.69
N LEU A 298 25.44 -1.61 1.60
CA LEU A 298 25.72 -1.03 0.28
C LEU A 298 25.61 0.50 0.27
N SER A 299 24.63 1.05 0.99
CA SER A 299 24.47 2.50 1.11
C SER A 299 25.67 3.13 1.83
N TYR A 300 26.13 2.53 2.93
CA TYR A 300 27.33 2.96 3.63
C TYR A 300 28.61 2.79 2.78
N GLN A 301 28.78 1.69 2.04
CA GLN A 301 29.89 1.52 1.10
C GLN A 301 29.86 2.59 -0.01
N SER A 302 28.68 2.91 -0.55
CA SER A 302 28.52 3.96 -1.56
C SER A 302 28.86 5.35 -1.01
N MET A 303 28.72 5.55 0.31
CA MET A 303 29.16 6.74 1.05
C MET A 303 30.63 6.65 1.52
N LYS A 304 31.37 5.59 1.15
CA LYS A 304 32.75 5.29 1.59
C LYS A 304 32.92 5.06 3.09
N ASP A 305 31.84 4.75 3.81
CA ASP A 305 31.85 4.40 5.24
C ASP A 305 31.86 2.88 5.42
N VAL A 306 32.95 2.24 4.98
CA VAL A 306 33.11 0.78 4.95
C VAL A 306 33.02 0.17 6.36
N ASN A 307 33.48 0.89 7.38
CA ASN A 307 33.38 0.46 8.77
C ASN A 307 31.92 0.28 9.22
N LYS A 308 31.04 1.24 8.94
CA LYS A 308 29.61 1.08 9.24
C LYS A 308 28.95 0.00 8.41
N ALA A 309 29.37 -0.17 7.15
CA ALA A 309 28.86 -1.26 6.32
C ALA A 309 29.17 -2.63 6.93
N VAL A 310 30.43 -2.86 7.33
CA VAL A 310 30.87 -4.09 7.98
C VAL A 310 30.15 -4.30 9.32
N ALA A 311 30.06 -3.29 10.18
CA ALA A 311 29.34 -3.40 11.46
C ALA A 311 27.86 -3.77 11.26
N THR A 312 27.23 -3.21 10.22
CA THR A 312 25.85 -3.53 9.83
C THR A 312 25.73 -4.99 9.41
N LEU A 313 26.65 -5.46 8.56
CA LEU A 313 26.67 -6.83 8.06
C LEU A 313 26.97 -7.85 9.16
N GLU A 314 27.90 -7.57 10.07
CA GLU A 314 28.15 -8.40 11.26
C GLU A 314 26.89 -8.54 12.12
N THR A 315 26.11 -7.47 12.26
CA THR A 315 24.83 -7.53 12.96
C THR A 315 23.84 -8.41 12.19
N GLY A 316 23.75 -8.25 10.88
CA GLY A 316 22.88 -9.05 10.01
C GLY A 316 23.22 -10.55 10.03
N THR A 317 24.49 -10.92 9.94
CA THR A 317 24.93 -12.33 9.92
C THR A 317 24.77 -13.04 11.25
N LYS A 318 24.76 -12.30 12.38
CA LYS A 318 24.38 -12.86 13.69
C LYS A 318 22.91 -13.24 13.76
N SER A 319 22.04 -12.48 13.08
CA SER A 319 20.60 -12.70 13.08
C SER A 319 20.13 -13.65 11.97
N PHE A 320 20.85 -13.71 10.85
CA PHE A 320 20.44 -14.44 9.65
C PHE A 320 21.60 -15.26 9.10
N ASN A 321 21.38 -16.56 8.91
CA ASN A 321 22.30 -17.42 8.17
C ASN A 321 22.06 -17.29 6.65
N ASP A 322 22.37 -16.12 6.09
CA ASP A 322 22.07 -15.75 4.70
C ASP A 322 23.32 -15.67 3.83
N PHE A 323 23.28 -16.30 2.65
CA PHE A 323 24.39 -16.35 1.71
C PHE A 323 24.86 -14.95 1.25
N VAL A 324 23.93 -14.05 0.94
CA VAL A 324 24.23 -12.72 0.41
C VAL A 324 24.91 -11.87 1.48
N LEU A 325 24.43 -11.94 2.72
CA LEU A 325 25.04 -11.25 3.85
C LEU A 325 26.46 -11.72 4.14
N TRP A 326 26.70 -13.03 4.18
CA TRP A 326 28.05 -13.56 4.40
C TRP A 326 29.02 -13.18 3.27
N LYS A 327 28.56 -13.23 2.01
CA LYS A 327 29.34 -12.79 0.86
C LYS A 327 29.66 -11.29 0.92
N ALA A 328 28.67 -10.45 1.25
CA ALA A 328 28.86 -9.01 1.40
C ALA A 328 29.81 -8.67 2.56
N LEU A 329 29.72 -9.39 3.68
CA LEU A 329 30.60 -9.21 4.83
C LEU A 329 32.07 -9.53 4.48
N GLY A 330 32.30 -10.62 3.74
CA GLY A 330 33.63 -10.96 3.26
C GLY A 330 34.22 -9.88 2.33
N LEU A 331 33.41 -9.33 1.43
CA LEU A 331 33.81 -8.21 0.57
C LEU A 331 34.13 -6.95 1.40
N GLY A 332 33.32 -6.64 2.42
CA GLY A 332 33.55 -5.52 3.31
C GLY A 332 34.85 -5.64 4.11
N TYR A 333 35.14 -6.82 4.68
CA TYR A 333 36.43 -7.04 5.35
C TYR A 333 37.62 -6.99 4.38
N SER A 334 37.45 -7.48 3.15
CA SER A 334 38.49 -7.34 2.13
C SER A 334 38.78 -5.89 1.80
N GLU A 335 37.76 -5.05 1.74
CA GLU A 335 37.90 -3.61 1.48
C GLU A 335 38.61 -2.89 2.64
N LEU A 336 38.42 -3.38 3.88
CA LEU A 336 39.17 -2.93 5.06
C LEU A 336 40.59 -3.53 5.16
N GLY A 337 40.96 -4.49 4.31
CA GLY A 337 42.24 -5.20 4.37
C GLY A 337 42.34 -6.30 5.43
N ASP A 338 41.25 -6.65 6.10
CA ASP A 338 41.20 -7.75 7.07
C ASP A 338 40.98 -9.09 6.36
N ASN A 339 42.04 -9.57 5.71
CA ASN A 339 42.04 -10.80 4.90
C ASN A 339 41.63 -12.05 5.69
N ALA A 340 41.97 -12.10 6.99
CA ALA A 340 41.62 -13.24 7.84
C ALA A 340 40.10 -13.32 8.06
N LYS A 341 39.46 -12.21 8.43
CA LYS A 341 38.00 -12.16 8.57
C LYS A 341 37.27 -12.27 7.23
N ALA A 342 37.84 -11.73 6.15
CA ALA A 342 37.30 -11.90 4.81
C ALA A 342 37.21 -13.39 4.44
N LYS A 343 38.31 -14.14 4.61
CA LYS A 343 38.36 -15.59 4.37
C LYS A 343 37.34 -16.35 5.23
N GLN A 344 37.20 -15.98 6.50
CA GLN A 344 36.21 -16.59 7.40
C GLN A 344 34.78 -16.36 6.89
N ALA A 345 34.42 -15.12 6.53
CA ALA A 345 33.08 -14.79 6.04
C ALA A 345 32.78 -15.48 4.69
N PHE A 346 33.75 -15.55 3.78
CA PHE A 346 33.58 -16.30 2.53
C PHE A 346 33.45 -17.81 2.74
N THR A 347 34.12 -18.36 3.75
CA THR A 347 33.97 -19.77 4.13
C THR A 347 32.54 -20.05 4.59
N SER A 348 31.96 -19.17 5.42
CA SER A 348 30.54 -19.24 5.82
C SER A 348 29.61 -19.13 4.61
N ALA A 349 29.87 -18.21 3.67
CA ALA A 349 29.09 -18.09 2.44
C ALA A 349 29.15 -19.37 1.58
N ASN A 350 30.36 -19.94 1.42
CA ASN A 350 30.56 -21.18 0.65
C ASN A 350 29.89 -22.39 1.31
N ALA A 351 29.79 -22.43 2.64
CA ALA A 351 29.05 -23.48 3.34
C ALA A 351 27.54 -23.46 3.01
N ILE A 352 26.97 -22.28 2.77
CA ILE A 352 25.55 -22.11 2.41
C ILE A 352 25.30 -22.37 0.92
N ASN A 353 26.18 -21.86 0.05
CA ASN A 353 26.10 -22.09 -1.40
C ASN A 353 27.47 -22.53 -1.98
N PRO A 354 27.78 -23.83 -1.93
CA PRO A 354 29.07 -24.36 -2.38
C PRO A 354 29.30 -24.31 -3.90
N ASN A 355 28.33 -23.85 -4.68
CA ASN A 355 28.41 -23.79 -6.14
C ASN A 355 28.65 -22.38 -6.68
N ASP A 356 28.68 -21.35 -5.81
CA ASP A 356 28.96 -19.97 -6.23
C ASP A 356 30.44 -19.83 -6.64
N ARG A 357 30.66 -19.64 -7.95
CA ARG A 357 32.00 -19.50 -8.53
C ARG A 357 32.73 -18.25 -8.01
N THR A 358 32.01 -17.17 -7.71
CA THR A 358 32.63 -15.94 -7.20
C THR A 358 33.21 -16.16 -5.81
N VAL A 359 32.46 -16.79 -4.89
CA VAL A 359 32.95 -17.07 -3.54
C VAL A 359 34.13 -18.04 -3.57
N LYS A 360 34.11 -19.07 -4.44
CA LYS A 360 35.27 -19.95 -4.63
C LYS A 360 36.52 -19.19 -5.07
N SER A 361 36.39 -18.36 -6.12
CA SER A 361 37.51 -17.55 -6.60
C SER A 361 38.00 -16.55 -5.55
N LEU A 362 37.11 -16.01 -4.72
CA LEU A 362 37.50 -15.13 -3.61
C LEU A 362 38.26 -15.90 -2.53
N LEU A 363 37.84 -17.13 -2.19
CA LEU A 363 38.54 -17.98 -1.22
C LEU A 363 39.94 -18.39 -1.68
N GLU A 364 40.17 -18.53 -2.99
CA GLU A 364 41.51 -18.82 -3.55
C GLU A 364 42.47 -17.63 -3.44
N ARG A 365 41.96 -16.41 -3.22
CA ARG A 365 42.77 -15.18 -3.10
C ARG A 365 43.29 -14.91 -1.68
N TYR A 366 42.83 -15.66 -0.68
CA TYR A 366 43.26 -15.56 0.73
C TYR A 366 43.74 -16.92 1.24
#